data_AF-A0A952NAU1-F1
#
_entry.id   AF-A0A952NAU1-F1
#
_cell.length_a   1.000
_cell.length_b   1.000
_cell.length_c   1.000
_cell.angle_alpha   90.00
_cell.angle_beta   90.00
_cell.angle_gamma   90.00
#
_symmetry.space_group_name_H-M   'P 1'
#
loop_
_entity.id
_entity.type
_entity.pdbx_description
1 polymer ?
#
loop_
_entity_poly.entity_id
_entity_poly.type
_entity_poly.pdbx_seq_one_letter_code
_entity_poly.pdbx_strand_id
1 'polypeptide(L)'
;MQKSDFEKILNNYDWDFSNNILYKLCSDCPTHTVGYEVLAKIFFIGRTYAAAIERRKNKKSDEIGDNFYVQTVVPTIIISKLDEKLFSINQYLRVDENNFCKILEVHKYLSDLFKELTKLEKRSLSSKYLHFHKPNLFFIYDSRVSKALSSCLPKARISKEHSKLLKEKNIDKTYARFLIKSLALRNKFEEILKRQITLREYDKILIHFANNKIKHNFT
;
A
#
# COMPACT_ATOMS: atom_id res chain seq x y z
N MET A 1 -9.60 23.39 5.94
CA MET A 1 -10.00 23.18 4.54
C MET A 1 -11.50 22.96 4.48
N GLN A 2 -12.16 23.64 3.55
CA GLN A 2 -13.57 23.45 3.24
C GLN A 2 -13.72 22.41 2.12
N LYS A 3 -14.95 21.95 1.86
CA LYS A 3 -15.24 20.95 0.82
C LYS A 3 -14.61 21.30 -0.55
N SER A 4 -14.68 22.58 -0.94
CA SER A 4 -14.12 23.09 -2.19
C SER A 4 -12.62 22.85 -2.35
N ASP A 5 -11.85 22.90 -1.25
CA ASP A 5 -10.41 22.63 -1.29
C ASP A 5 -10.14 21.15 -1.60
N PHE A 6 -10.94 20.24 -1.05
CA PHE A 6 -10.82 18.81 -1.32
C PHE A 6 -11.18 18.49 -2.77
N GLU A 7 -12.28 19.02 -3.30
CA GLU A 7 -12.68 18.77 -4.69
C GLU A 7 -11.60 19.23 -5.69
N LYS A 8 -10.95 20.37 -5.43
CA LYS A 8 -9.80 20.83 -6.24
C LYS A 8 -8.66 19.81 -6.25
N ILE A 9 -8.34 19.21 -5.12
CA ILE A 9 -7.28 18.18 -5.03
C ILE A 9 -7.69 16.93 -5.81
N LEU A 10 -8.95 16.50 -5.68
CA LEU A 10 -9.46 15.28 -6.31
C LEU A 10 -9.52 15.41 -7.83
N ASN A 11 -9.74 16.62 -8.34
CA ASN A 11 -9.72 16.97 -9.76
C ASN A 11 -8.31 17.16 -10.35
N ASN A 12 -7.23 16.90 -9.60
CA ASN A 12 -5.90 16.76 -10.19
C ASN A 12 -5.73 15.34 -10.75
N TYR A 13 -5.45 15.24 -12.06
CA TYR A 13 -5.34 13.99 -12.81
C TYR A 13 -3.92 13.64 -13.26
N ASP A 14 -2.89 14.39 -12.82
CA ASP A 14 -1.52 14.30 -13.36
C ASP A 14 -0.93 12.88 -13.31
N TRP A 15 -1.35 12.09 -12.31
CA TRP A 15 -0.86 10.71 -12.09
C TRP A 15 -1.90 9.62 -12.40
N ASP A 16 -3.12 10.00 -12.79
CA ASP A 16 -4.23 9.04 -12.90
C ASP A 16 -4.07 8.09 -14.07
N PHE A 17 -3.59 8.58 -15.22
CA PHE A 17 -3.36 7.73 -16.38
C PHE A 17 -2.35 6.62 -16.08
N SER A 18 -1.20 6.99 -15.50
CA SER A 18 -0.16 6.03 -15.08
C SER A 18 -0.67 5.03 -14.05
N ASN A 19 -1.50 5.47 -13.10
CA ASN A 19 -2.11 4.58 -12.13
C ASN A 19 -3.13 3.63 -12.77
N ASN A 20 -3.93 4.10 -13.72
CA ASN A 20 -4.89 3.29 -14.46
C ASN A 20 -4.22 2.19 -15.27
N ILE A 21 -3.03 2.43 -15.84
CA ILE A 21 -2.22 1.38 -16.47
C ILE A 21 -1.86 0.28 -15.46
N LEU A 22 -1.44 0.65 -14.24
CA LEU A 22 -1.10 -0.32 -13.20
C LEU A 22 -2.33 -1.09 -12.68
N TYR A 23 -3.47 -0.41 -12.51
CA TYR A 23 -4.73 -1.08 -12.16
C TYR A 23 -5.17 -2.04 -13.26
N LYS A 24 -5.07 -1.62 -14.53
CA LYS A 24 -5.40 -2.47 -15.68
C LYS A 24 -4.50 -3.70 -15.73
N LEU A 25 -3.20 -3.55 -15.51
CA LEU A 25 -2.25 -4.67 -15.43
C LEU A 25 -2.65 -5.70 -14.35
N CYS A 26 -2.99 -5.24 -13.15
CA CYS A 26 -3.42 -6.14 -12.07
C CYS A 26 -4.82 -6.72 -12.29
N SER A 27 -5.71 -6.01 -12.99
CA SER A 27 -7.07 -6.50 -13.29
C SER A 27 -7.07 -7.51 -14.44
N ASP A 28 -6.31 -7.27 -15.50
CA ASP A 28 -6.19 -8.16 -16.66
C ASP A 28 -5.40 -9.43 -16.29
N CYS A 29 -4.46 -9.31 -15.34
CA CYS A 29 -3.66 -10.41 -14.81
C CYS A 29 -3.85 -10.51 -13.27
N PRO A 30 -4.96 -11.07 -12.76
CA PRO A 30 -5.26 -11.04 -11.32
C PRO A 30 -4.48 -12.06 -10.48
N THR A 31 -4.01 -13.15 -11.08
CA THR A 31 -3.29 -14.24 -10.39
C THR A 31 -1.78 -14.14 -10.58
N HIS A 32 -1.03 -15.00 -9.91
CA HIS A 32 0.44 -15.05 -9.95
C HIS A 32 0.95 -16.36 -10.56
N THR A 33 0.27 -16.89 -11.57
CA THR A 33 0.60 -18.18 -12.20
C THR A 33 1.51 -18.06 -13.43
N VAL A 34 1.59 -16.86 -14.03
CA VAL A 34 2.36 -16.61 -15.26
C VAL A 34 3.56 -15.70 -14.99
N GLY A 35 4.76 -16.17 -15.28
CA GLY A 35 6.00 -15.51 -14.85
C GLY A 35 6.22 -14.10 -15.38
N TYR A 36 5.96 -13.86 -16.68
CA TYR A 36 6.13 -12.52 -17.25
C TYR A 36 5.12 -11.51 -16.71
N GLU A 37 3.93 -11.96 -16.31
CA GLU A 37 2.91 -11.11 -15.69
C GLU A 37 3.31 -10.72 -14.25
N VAL A 38 3.80 -11.69 -13.48
CA VAL A 38 4.35 -11.45 -12.13
C VAL A 38 5.50 -10.47 -12.20
N LEU A 39 6.43 -10.67 -13.17
CA LEU A 39 7.55 -9.79 -13.44
C LEU A 39 7.07 -8.36 -13.73
N ALA A 40 6.16 -8.19 -14.67
CA ALA A 40 5.63 -6.89 -15.06
C ALA A 40 5.01 -6.15 -13.87
N LYS A 41 4.17 -6.83 -13.07
CA LYS A 41 3.52 -6.24 -11.88
C LYS A 41 4.56 -5.76 -10.88
N ILE A 42 5.50 -6.62 -10.47
CA ILE A 42 6.46 -6.26 -9.42
C ILE A 42 7.45 -5.18 -9.90
N PHE A 43 7.86 -5.25 -11.17
CA PHE A 43 8.79 -4.30 -11.76
C PHE A 43 8.15 -2.92 -11.92
N PHE A 44 7.00 -2.82 -12.60
CA PHE A 44 6.35 -1.53 -12.86
C PHE A 44 5.84 -0.87 -11.58
N ILE A 45 5.15 -1.59 -10.70
CA ILE A 45 4.70 -1.01 -9.42
C ILE A 45 5.91 -0.55 -8.60
N GLY A 46 6.97 -1.37 -8.52
CA GLY A 46 8.18 -1.06 -7.79
C GLY A 46 8.89 0.20 -8.31
N ARG A 47 9.02 0.36 -9.62
CA ARG A 47 9.73 1.50 -10.23
C ARG A 47 8.90 2.77 -10.23
N THR A 48 7.64 2.71 -10.64
CA THR A 48 6.74 3.88 -10.68
C THR A 48 6.61 4.54 -9.31
N TYR A 49 6.62 3.75 -8.23
CA TYR A 49 6.46 4.26 -6.87
C TYR A 49 7.76 4.34 -6.06
N ALA A 50 8.91 4.29 -6.73
CA ALA A 50 10.24 4.31 -6.09
C ALA A 50 10.33 3.36 -4.89
N ALA A 51 9.76 2.16 -5.04
CA ALA A 51 9.63 1.08 -4.04
C ALA A 51 10.31 -0.22 -4.50
N ALA A 52 11.15 -0.14 -5.52
CA ALA A 52 11.85 -1.22 -6.22
C ALA A 52 12.35 -2.38 -5.31
N ILE A 53 12.02 -3.63 -5.67
CA ILE A 53 12.32 -4.85 -4.90
C ILE A 53 13.81 -5.19 -4.93
N GLU A 54 14.51 -4.85 -6.01
CA GLU A 54 15.94 -5.09 -6.23
C GLU A 54 16.85 -4.33 -5.26
N ARG A 55 16.34 -3.29 -4.59
CA ARG A 55 17.05 -2.63 -3.49
C ARG A 55 17.07 -3.54 -2.26
N ARG A 56 18.08 -4.37 -2.10
CA ARG A 56 18.15 -5.40 -1.05
C ARG A 56 19.48 -5.37 -0.29
N LYS A 57 19.48 -5.88 0.95
CA LYS A 57 20.69 -5.93 1.80
C LYS A 57 21.65 -7.05 1.40
N ASN A 58 21.12 -8.13 0.83
CA ASN A 58 21.85 -9.32 0.38
C ASN A 58 22.31 -9.25 -1.09
N LYS A 59 22.42 -8.06 -1.68
CA LYS A 59 22.88 -7.90 -3.06
C LYS A 59 24.39 -8.08 -3.11
N LYS A 60 24.89 -8.97 -3.97
CA LYS A 60 26.32 -9.09 -4.26
C LYS A 60 26.73 -8.11 -5.37
N SER A 61 27.99 -7.67 -5.36
CA SER A 61 28.51 -6.65 -6.29
C SER A 61 28.49 -7.10 -7.76
N ASP A 62 28.62 -8.40 -7.99
CA ASP A 62 28.64 -9.08 -9.29
C ASP A 62 27.25 -9.53 -9.77
N GLU A 63 26.19 -9.27 -8.98
CA GLU A 63 24.86 -9.79 -9.26
C GLU A 63 24.09 -8.89 -10.26
N ILE A 64 23.69 -9.48 -11.39
CA ILE A 64 22.85 -8.83 -12.40
C ILE A 64 21.43 -8.64 -11.85
N GLY A 65 20.92 -7.41 -11.90
CA GLY A 65 19.61 -7.05 -11.36
C GLY A 65 18.47 -7.85 -11.99
N ASP A 66 18.50 -8.04 -13.30
CA ASP A 66 17.44 -8.75 -14.05
C ASP A 66 17.39 -10.23 -13.69
N ASN A 67 18.55 -10.86 -13.45
CA ASN A 67 18.61 -12.25 -12.98
C ASN A 67 17.90 -12.40 -11.63
N PHE A 68 18.05 -11.44 -10.71
CA PHE A 68 17.31 -11.51 -9.45
C PHE A 68 15.79 -11.50 -9.64
N TYR A 69 15.28 -10.74 -10.60
CA TYR A 69 13.86 -10.75 -10.90
C TYR A 69 13.41 -12.10 -11.45
N VAL A 70 14.07 -12.56 -12.51
CA VAL A 70 13.64 -13.74 -13.28
C VAL A 70 13.92 -15.04 -12.53
N GLN A 71 15.04 -15.13 -11.82
CA GLN A 71 15.51 -16.37 -11.18
C GLN A 71 15.09 -16.49 -9.70
N THR A 72 14.82 -15.37 -9.03
CA THR A 72 14.52 -15.37 -7.59
C THR A 72 13.12 -14.86 -7.30
N VAL A 73 12.80 -13.61 -7.67
CA VAL A 73 11.54 -12.97 -7.27
C VAL A 73 10.34 -13.65 -7.92
N VAL A 74 10.35 -13.82 -9.24
CA VAL A 74 9.23 -14.37 -9.99
C VAL A 74 8.92 -15.81 -9.55
N PRO A 75 9.89 -16.75 -9.51
CA PRO A 75 9.62 -18.11 -9.03
C PRO A 75 9.08 -18.13 -7.60
N THR A 76 9.65 -17.31 -6.69
CA THR A 76 9.21 -17.25 -5.30
C THR A 76 7.77 -16.79 -5.17
N ILE A 77 7.33 -15.81 -5.96
CA ILE A 77 5.94 -15.34 -5.93
C ILE A 77 5.00 -16.41 -6.52
N ILE A 78 5.38 -17.07 -7.62
CA ILE A 78 4.55 -18.11 -8.27
C ILE A 78 4.28 -19.28 -7.31
N ILE A 79 5.28 -19.76 -6.60
CA ILE A 79 5.12 -20.90 -5.66
C ILE A 79 4.54 -20.48 -4.30
N SER A 80 4.35 -19.18 -4.07
CA SER A 80 3.81 -18.66 -2.83
C SER A 80 2.30 -18.89 -2.73
N LYS A 81 1.76 -18.70 -1.53
CA LYS A 81 0.31 -18.72 -1.26
C LYS A 81 -0.35 -17.37 -1.48
N LEU A 82 0.27 -16.46 -2.23
CA LEU A 82 -0.24 -15.09 -2.38
C LEU A 82 -1.64 -15.05 -2.99
N ASP A 83 -1.92 -15.87 -4.01
CA ASP A 83 -3.25 -15.96 -4.62
C ASP A 83 -4.30 -16.49 -3.62
N GLU A 84 -3.98 -17.51 -2.83
CA GLU A 84 -4.87 -18.01 -1.77
C GLU A 84 -5.20 -16.91 -0.75
N LYS A 85 -4.18 -16.13 -0.35
CA LYS A 85 -4.32 -15.02 0.59
C LYS A 85 -5.18 -13.89 0.01
N LEU A 86 -4.97 -13.52 -1.26
CA LEU A 86 -5.79 -12.52 -1.95
C LEU A 86 -7.23 -13.02 -2.14
N PHE A 87 -7.42 -14.30 -2.44
CA PHE A 87 -8.75 -14.89 -2.60
C PHE A 87 -9.55 -14.85 -1.30
N SER A 88 -8.90 -15.10 -0.16
CA SER A 88 -9.54 -15.10 1.18
C SER A 88 -10.17 -13.78 1.62
N ILE A 89 -9.90 -12.69 0.89
CA ILE A 89 -10.40 -11.34 1.15
C ILE A 89 -11.27 -10.79 0.00
N ASN A 90 -11.56 -11.59 -1.04
CA ASN A 90 -12.35 -11.17 -2.20
C ASN A 90 -13.78 -10.76 -1.86
N GLN A 91 -14.36 -11.32 -0.80
CA GLN A 91 -15.70 -10.99 -0.32
C GLN A 91 -15.80 -9.56 0.24
N TYR A 92 -14.66 -8.92 0.55
CA TYR A 92 -14.66 -7.56 1.10
C TYR A 92 -14.59 -6.54 -0.01
N LEU A 93 -15.60 -5.67 -0.07
CA LEU A 93 -15.65 -4.56 -1.03
C LEU A 93 -14.92 -3.31 -0.54
N ARG A 94 -14.70 -3.19 0.78
CA ARG A 94 -14.12 -2.02 1.44
C ARG A 94 -13.49 -2.42 2.77
N VAL A 95 -12.34 -1.84 3.09
CA VAL A 95 -11.72 -2.03 4.40
C VAL A 95 -12.46 -1.26 5.51
N ASP A 96 -12.73 -1.94 6.63
CA ASP A 96 -13.42 -1.42 7.82
C ASP A 96 -12.96 -2.13 9.11
N GLU A 97 -13.58 -1.80 10.25
CA GLU A 97 -13.25 -2.38 11.56
C GLU A 97 -13.60 -3.88 11.68
N ASN A 98 -14.40 -4.45 10.79
CA ASN A 98 -14.77 -5.87 10.85
C ASN A 98 -13.81 -6.76 10.05
N ASN A 99 -13.13 -6.21 9.05
CA ASN A 99 -12.27 -6.99 8.15
C ASN A 99 -10.78 -6.63 8.21
N PHE A 100 -10.40 -5.52 8.85
CA PHE A 100 -9.01 -5.07 8.83
C PHE A 100 -8.00 -6.07 9.38
N CYS A 101 -8.35 -6.95 10.32
CA CYS A 101 -7.45 -8.00 10.81
C CYS A 101 -6.98 -8.91 9.66
N LYS A 102 -7.90 -9.41 8.83
CA LYS A 102 -7.57 -10.24 7.65
C LYS A 102 -6.75 -9.45 6.63
N ILE A 103 -7.06 -8.17 6.43
CA ILE A 103 -6.27 -7.30 5.55
C ILE A 103 -4.83 -7.17 6.05
N LEU A 104 -4.63 -7.03 7.36
CA LEU A 104 -3.30 -6.94 7.98
C LEU A 104 -2.51 -8.24 7.87
N GLU A 105 -3.17 -9.40 7.98
CA GLU A 105 -2.54 -10.71 7.76
C GLU A 105 -2.04 -10.87 6.33
N VAL A 106 -2.86 -10.52 5.32
CA VAL A 106 -2.44 -10.56 3.91
C VAL A 106 -1.29 -9.59 3.65
N HIS A 107 -1.34 -8.39 4.23
CA HIS A 107 -0.22 -7.44 4.13
C HIS A 107 1.06 -8.00 4.77
N LYS A 108 0.96 -8.59 5.98
CA LYS A 108 2.11 -9.18 6.67
C LYS A 108 2.71 -10.32 5.87
N TYR A 109 1.87 -11.20 5.32
CA TYR A 109 2.31 -12.31 4.47
C TYR A 109 3.19 -11.83 3.31
N LEU A 110 2.72 -10.86 2.52
CA LEU A 110 3.50 -10.34 1.41
C LEU A 110 4.77 -9.60 1.88
N SER A 111 4.68 -8.86 2.99
CA SER A 111 5.83 -8.16 3.55
C SER A 111 6.92 -9.12 4.05
N ASP A 112 6.53 -10.26 4.63
CA ASP A 112 7.47 -11.31 5.02
C ASP A 112 8.11 -11.98 3.82
N LEU A 113 7.31 -12.32 2.80
CA LEU A 113 7.82 -12.89 1.54
C LEU A 113 8.89 -11.98 0.92
N PHE A 114 8.62 -10.67 0.84
CA PHE A 114 9.59 -9.71 0.32
C PHE A 114 10.79 -9.49 1.26
N LYS A 115 10.60 -9.59 2.58
CA LYS A 115 11.70 -9.53 3.55
C LYS A 115 12.61 -10.74 3.42
N GLU A 116 12.08 -11.93 3.18
CA GLU A 116 12.87 -13.12 2.97
C GLU A 116 13.77 -12.99 1.74
N LEU A 117 13.19 -12.47 0.64
CA LEU A 117 13.88 -12.20 -0.62
C LEU A 117 15.00 -11.14 -0.49
N THR A 118 14.73 -10.06 0.24
CA THR A 118 15.57 -8.85 0.20
C THR A 118 16.34 -8.54 1.48
N LYS A 119 16.05 -9.27 2.55
CA LYS A 119 16.52 -9.02 3.93
C LYS A 119 16.23 -7.59 4.41
N LEU A 120 15.19 -6.97 3.86
CA LEU A 120 14.73 -5.61 4.19
C LEU A 120 13.21 -5.59 4.37
N GLU A 121 12.74 -4.71 5.24
CA GLU A 121 11.31 -4.46 5.43
C GLU A 121 10.73 -3.72 4.21
N LYS A 122 10.08 -4.45 3.31
CA LYS A 122 9.51 -3.93 2.06
C LYS A 122 8.06 -3.45 2.17
N ARG A 123 7.65 -2.99 3.37
CA ARG A 123 6.30 -2.50 3.70
C ARG A 123 5.67 -1.58 2.65
N SER A 124 6.43 -0.58 2.18
CA SER A 124 5.91 0.35 1.16
C SER A 124 5.59 -0.38 -0.14
N LEU A 125 6.48 -1.25 -0.62
CA LEU A 125 6.24 -2.05 -1.81
C LEU A 125 5.04 -2.99 -1.61
N SER A 126 4.96 -3.70 -0.49
CA SER A 126 3.86 -4.62 -0.18
C SER A 126 2.51 -3.90 -0.19
N SER A 127 2.40 -2.75 0.47
CA SER A 127 1.16 -1.96 0.48
C SER A 127 0.72 -1.49 -0.91
N LYS A 128 1.67 -1.06 -1.76
CA LYS A 128 1.40 -0.58 -3.12
C LYS A 128 1.00 -1.72 -4.02
N TYR A 129 1.75 -2.82 -3.96
CA TYR A 129 1.45 -4.04 -4.70
C TYR A 129 0.02 -4.53 -4.41
N LEU A 130 -0.32 -4.66 -3.13
CA LEU A 130 -1.65 -5.08 -2.70
C LEU A 130 -2.73 -4.05 -3.03
N HIS A 131 -2.43 -2.76 -3.01
CA HIS A 131 -3.37 -1.72 -3.45
C HIS A 131 -3.73 -1.85 -4.92
N PHE A 132 -2.78 -2.12 -5.82
CA PHE A 132 -3.09 -2.30 -7.24
C PHE A 132 -3.90 -3.58 -7.51
N HIS A 133 -3.72 -4.62 -6.70
CA HIS A 133 -4.52 -5.85 -6.77
C HIS A 133 -5.91 -5.73 -6.13
N LYS A 134 -6.02 -4.97 -5.02
CA LYS A 134 -7.23 -4.81 -4.20
C LYS A 134 -7.38 -3.33 -3.78
N PRO A 135 -7.77 -2.44 -4.72
CA PRO A 135 -7.73 -0.98 -4.53
C PRO A 135 -8.60 -0.46 -3.39
N ASN A 136 -9.64 -1.19 -3.00
CA ASN A 136 -10.56 -0.78 -1.93
C ASN A 136 -10.18 -1.32 -0.54
N LEU A 137 -9.13 -2.15 -0.45
CA LEU A 137 -8.78 -2.86 0.79
C LEU A 137 -7.44 -2.40 1.39
N PHE A 138 -6.47 -2.01 0.56
CA PHE A 138 -5.14 -1.63 1.04
C PHE A 138 -4.87 -0.15 0.86
N PHE A 139 -4.54 0.54 1.95
CA PHE A 139 -4.01 1.90 1.86
C PHE A 139 -2.57 1.87 1.35
N ILE A 140 -2.22 2.79 0.45
CA ILE A 140 -0.84 3.00 0.01
C ILE A 140 -0.01 3.53 1.18
N TYR A 141 1.08 2.85 1.50
CA TYR A 141 2.02 3.28 2.52
C TYR A 141 3.34 3.77 1.89
N ASP A 142 3.74 4.98 2.23
CA ASP A 142 5.12 5.44 2.12
C ASP A 142 5.50 6.34 3.30
N SER A 143 6.80 6.67 3.41
CA SER A 143 7.31 7.45 4.54
C SER A 143 6.79 8.89 4.58
N ARG A 144 6.48 9.50 3.43
CA ARG A 144 5.95 10.88 3.34
C ARG A 144 4.51 10.91 3.81
N VAL A 145 3.70 10.00 3.29
CA VAL A 145 2.28 9.82 3.63
C VAL A 145 2.12 9.46 5.11
N SER A 146 2.96 8.56 5.65
CA SER A 146 2.95 8.20 7.07
C SER A 146 3.30 9.39 8.00
N LYS A 147 4.22 10.27 7.59
CA LYS A 147 4.56 11.49 8.33
C LYS A 147 3.44 12.52 8.27
N ALA A 148 2.81 12.70 7.11
CA ALA A 148 1.66 13.58 6.94
C ALA A 148 0.48 13.11 7.81
N LEU A 149 0.14 11.82 7.76
CA LEU A 149 -0.90 11.22 8.59
C LEU A 149 -0.72 11.49 10.08
N SER A 150 0.51 11.34 10.57
CA SER A 150 0.84 11.61 11.98
C SER A 150 0.65 13.08 12.37
N SER A 151 0.75 14.00 11.40
CA SER A 151 0.51 15.43 11.60
C SER A 151 -0.97 15.78 11.56
N CYS A 152 -1.76 15.12 10.69
CA CYS A 152 -3.21 15.31 10.59
C CYS A 152 -3.96 14.70 11.79
N LEU A 153 -3.44 13.61 12.36
CA LEU A 153 -4.03 12.91 13.50
C LEU A 153 -2.99 12.60 14.60
N PRO A 154 -2.49 13.64 15.31
CA PRO A 154 -1.51 13.45 16.37
C PRO A 154 -2.09 12.65 17.57
N LYS A 155 -3.42 12.72 17.78
CA LYS A 155 -4.13 12.10 18.91
C LYS A 155 -5.10 10.97 18.53
N ALA A 156 -4.97 10.36 17.35
CA ALA A 156 -5.81 9.20 17.02
C ALA A 156 -5.64 8.12 18.11
N ARG A 157 -6.68 7.92 18.91
CA ARG A 157 -6.65 7.00 20.04
C ARG A 157 -6.65 5.58 19.49
N ILE A 158 -5.58 4.85 19.77
CA ILE A 158 -5.56 3.40 19.65
C ILE A 158 -6.47 2.88 20.77
N SER A 159 -7.59 2.25 20.41
CA SER A 159 -8.51 1.67 21.39
C SER A 159 -7.85 0.50 22.12
N LYS A 160 -8.48 0.01 23.19
CA LYS A 160 -8.02 -1.20 23.90
C LYS A 160 -7.99 -2.42 22.96
N GLU A 161 -9.01 -2.55 22.11
CA GLU A 161 -9.08 -3.62 21.09
C GLU A 161 -7.95 -3.49 20.06
N HIS A 162 -7.72 -2.28 19.52
CA HIS A 162 -6.58 -2.02 18.63
C HIS A 162 -5.24 -2.35 19.31
N SER A 163 -5.12 -2.08 20.61
CA SER A 163 -3.91 -2.38 21.38
C SER A 163 -3.68 -3.88 21.56
N LYS A 164 -4.76 -4.67 21.70
CA LYS A 164 -4.69 -6.14 21.77
C LYS A 164 -4.24 -6.72 20.43
N LEU A 165 -4.86 -6.27 19.33
CA LEU A 165 -4.46 -6.63 17.97
C LEU A 165 -2.97 -6.34 17.72
N LEU A 166 -2.47 -5.16 18.11
CA LEU A 166 -1.06 -4.77 17.92
C LEU A 166 -0.05 -5.68 18.65
N LYS A 167 -0.50 -6.59 19.53
CA LYS A 167 0.34 -7.60 20.19
C LYS A 167 0.43 -8.91 19.41
N GLU A 168 -0.41 -9.13 18.42
CA GLU A 168 -0.40 -10.34 17.60
C GLU A 168 0.90 -10.46 16.79
N LYS A 169 1.34 -11.71 16.57
CA LYS A 169 2.61 -12.00 15.88
C LYS A 169 2.49 -11.91 14.35
N ASN A 170 1.29 -12.13 13.81
CA ASN A 170 1.04 -12.28 12.38
C ASN A 170 0.64 -10.97 11.70
N ILE A 171 1.02 -9.84 12.27
CA ILE A 171 0.74 -8.52 11.70
C ILE A 171 2.01 -7.65 11.63
N ASP A 172 2.03 -6.75 10.66
CA ASP A 172 2.99 -5.66 10.64
C ASP A 172 2.50 -4.53 11.53
N LYS A 173 3.08 -4.36 12.72
CA LYS A 173 2.65 -3.36 13.70
C LYS A 173 2.74 -1.92 13.18
N THR A 174 3.67 -1.64 12.30
CA THR A 174 3.85 -0.28 11.73
C THR A 174 2.74 -0.01 10.71
N TYR A 175 2.49 -0.97 9.81
CA TYR A 175 1.38 -0.84 8.87
C TYR A 175 0.01 -0.89 9.56
N ALA A 176 -0.16 -1.70 10.61
CA ALA A 176 -1.39 -1.77 11.39
C ALA A 176 -1.75 -0.42 12.03
N ARG A 177 -0.78 0.24 12.66
CA ARG A 177 -0.99 1.60 13.20
C ARG A 177 -1.32 2.60 12.09
N PHE A 178 -0.69 2.46 10.92
CA PHE A 178 -1.01 3.29 9.76
C PHE A 178 -2.45 3.07 9.30
N LEU A 179 -2.87 1.82 9.08
CA LEU A 179 -4.22 1.45 8.64
C LEU A 179 -5.29 1.99 9.59
N ILE A 180 -5.14 1.78 10.90
CA ILE A 180 -6.10 2.26 11.91
C ILE A 180 -6.25 3.78 11.84
N LYS A 181 -5.13 4.51 11.77
CA LYS A 181 -5.13 5.97 11.63
C LYS A 181 -5.74 6.41 10.29
N SER A 182 -5.47 5.66 9.22
CA SER A 182 -6.00 5.94 7.89
C SER A 182 -7.51 5.72 7.81
N LEU A 183 -8.06 4.70 8.47
CA LEU A 183 -9.51 4.50 8.61
C LEU A 183 -10.15 5.70 9.31
N ALA A 184 -9.62 6.11 10.46
CA ALA A 184 -10.13 7.26 11.20
C ALA A 184 -10.06 8.56 10.39
N LEU A 185 -8.98 8.77 9.63
CA LEU A 185 -8.84 9.94 8.78
C LEU A 185 -9.77 9.92 7.57
N ARG A 186 -9.94 8.75 6.93
CA ARG A 186 -10.87 8.56 5.82
C ARG A 186 -12.28 8.93 6.24
N ASN A 187 -12.75 8.46 7.40
CA ASN A 187 -14.09 8.79 7.90
C ASN A 187 -14.28 10.31 8.06
N LYS A 188 -13.27 11.02 8.59
CA LYS A 188 -13.31 12.49 8.67
C LYS A 188 -13.39 13.18 7.30
N PHE A 189 -12.66 12.67 6.31
CA PHE A 189 -12.74 13.22 4.94
C PHE A 189 -14.12 12.97 4.33
N GLU A 190 -14.70 11.79 4.55
CA GLU A 190 -16.05 11.46 4.08
C GLU A 190 -17.13 12.32 4.74
N GLU A 191 -16.99 12.64 6.03
CA GLU A 191 -17.86 13.59 6.74
C GLU A 191 -17.82 14.99 6.11
N ILE A 192 -16.61 15.49 5.80
CA ILE A 192 -16.42 16.81 5.16
C ILE A 192 -17.00 16.83 3.73
N LEU A 193 -16.75 15.78 2.96
CA LEU A 193 -17.17 15.67 1.56
C LEU A 193 -18.66 15.31 1.43
N LYS A 194 -19.27 14.76 2.49
CA LYS A 194 -20.63 14.19 2.53
C LYS A 194 -20.83 13.05 1.53
N ARG A 195 -19.78 12.26 1.28
CA ARG A 195 -19.82 11.07 0.42
C ARG A 195 -18.70 10.11 0.81
N GLN A 196 -18.86 8.85 0.40
CA GLN A 196 -17.75 7.90 0.47
C GLN A 196 -16.64 8.27 -0.52
N ILE A 197 -15.39 7.99 -0.13
CA ILE A 197 -14.22 8.16 -0.97
C ILE A 197 -13.49 6.84 -1.15
N THR A 198 -12.91 6.65 -2.33
CA THR A 198 -12.02 5.52 -2.63
C THR A 198 -10.68 5.68 -1.90
N LEU A 199 -9.93 4.58 -1.75
CA LEU A 199 -8.59 4.66 -1.16
C LEU A 199 -7.60 5.44 -2.06
N ARG A 200 -7.87 5.54 -3.37
CA ARG A 200 -7.09 6.35 -4.31
C ARG A 200 -7.35 7.84 -4.10
N GLU A 201 -8.60 8.25 -3.94
CA GLU A 201 -8.95 9.63 -3.58
C GLU A 201 -8.35 10.02 -2.23
N TYR A 202 -8.44 9.12 -1.24
CA TYR A 202 -7.77 9.29 0.05
C TYR A 202 -6.24 9.51 -0.11
N ASP A 203 -5.58 8.70 -0.94
CA ASP A 203 -4.14 8.83 -1.20
C ASP A 203 -3.80 10.18 -1.86
N LYS A 204 -4.58 10.64 -2.84
CA LYS A 204 -4.41 11.96 -3.47
C LYS A 204 -4.45 13.09 -2.43
N ILE A 205 -5.45 13.07 -1.54
CA ILE A 205 -5.60 14.05 -0.47
C ILE A 205 -4.37 14.03 0.44
N LEU A 206 -3.92 12.84 0.86
CA LEU A 206 -2.83 12.72 1.82
C LEU A 206 -1.46 13.07 1.23
N ILE A 207 -1.22 12.76 -0.05
CA ILE A 207 -0.04 13.20 -0.80
C ILE A 207 -0.02 14.73 -0.93
N HIS A 208 -1.16 15.36 -1.21
CA HIS A 208 -1.25 16.82 -1.27
C HIS A 208 -0.83 17.45 0.06
N PHE A 209 -1.33 16.94 1.19
CA PHE A 209 -0.91 17.40 2.51
C PHE A 209 0.59 17.17 2.78
N ALA A 210 1.11 16.01 2.37
CA ALA A 210 2.53 15.70 2.52
C ALA A 210 3.41 16.70 1.74
N ASN A 211 3.03 17.01 0.50
CA ASN A 211 3.78 17.91 -0.38
C ASN A 211 3.72 19.36 0.11
N ASN A 212 2.56 19.85 0.56
CA ASN A 212 2.46 21.20 1.11
C ASN A 212 3.30 21.37 2.37
N LYS A 213 3.33 20.36 3.25
CA LYS A 213 4.18 20.40 4.44
C LYS A 213 5.67 20.50 4.08
N ILE A 214 6.11 19.80 3.04
CA ILE A 214 7.49 19.90 2.54
C ILE A 214 7.74 21.32 2.04
N LYS A 215 6.87 21.88 1.19
CA LYS A 215 7.02 23.23 0.65
C LYS A 215 7.14 24.29 1.76
N HIS A 216 6.30 24.21 2.79
CA HIS A 216 6.32 25.16 3.91
C HIS A 216 7.52 25.01 4.86
N ASN A 217 8.22 23.88 4.85
CA ASN A 217 9.45 23.72 5.64
C ASN A 217 10.69 24.32 4.93
N PHE A 218 10.57 24.71 3.66
CA PHE A 218 11.64 25.30 2.84
C PHE A 218 11.37 26.77 2.47
N THR A 219 10.33 27.38 3.06
CA THR A 219 9.98 28.81 2.98
C THR A 219 10.01 29.41 4.37
#